data_AF-A0A2V7Y841-F1
#
_entry.id   AF-A0A2V7Y841-F1
#
_cell.length_a   1.000
_cell.length_b   1.000
_cell.length_c   1.000
_cell.angle_alpha   90.00
_cell.angle_beta   90.00
_cell.angle_gamma   90.00
#
_symmetry.space_group_name_H-M   'P 1'
#
loop_
_entity.id
_entity.type
_entity.pdbx_description
1 polymer ?
#
loop_
_entity_poly.entity_id
_entity_poly.type
_entity_poly.pdbx_seq_one_letter_code
_entity_poly.pdbx_strand_id
1 'polypeptide(L)'
;MFAPWDRSWQEQKQRVADRLIDEAEQVIPGLRDAIVYRDAGTPTTMQRYTGNHRGAIYGWDATPKSLATRLSMETPVPGLFLAGHWTRPGGGLYAVVTSGQIAAQRVFKELETRH
;
A
#
# COMPACT_ATOMS: atom_id res chain seq x y z
N MET A 1 2.23 10.76 -14.99
CA MET A 1 3.66 10.37 -15.12
C MET A 1 4.32 10.62 -13.77
N PHE A 2 4.57 9.57 -12.97
CA PHE A 2 5.29 9.70 -11.70
C PHE A 2 6.76 10.02 -11.99
N ALA A 3 7.36 10.86 -11.14
CA ALA A 3 8.77 11.17 -11.23
C ALA A 3 9.59 9.86 -11.20
N PRO A 4 10.63 9.73 -12.04
CA PRO A 4 11.54 8.60 -11.93
C PRO A 4 12.15 8.55 -10.52
N TRP A 5 12.42 7.33 -10.05
CA TRP A 5 12.92 7.02 -8.70
C TRP A 5 14.28 7.65 -8.36
N ASP A 6 14.92 8.28 -9.34
CA ASP A 6 16.24 8.91 -9.28
C ASP A 6 16.19 10.37 -8.79
N ARG A 7 15.04 11.04 -8.84
CA ARG A 7 14.87 12.39 -8.30
C ARG A 7 14.48 12.32 -6.84
N SER A 8 15.16 13.11 -6.01
CA SER A 8 14.79 13.24 -4.60
C SER A 8 13.33 13.69 -4.49
N TRP A 9 12.51 12.88 -3.83
CA TRP A 9 11.12 13.23 -3.51
C TRP A 9 11.03 14.54 -2.71
N GLN A 10 12.13 15.01 -2.09
CA GLN A 10 12.16 16.28 -1.36
C GLN A 10 11.83 17.47 -2.27
N GLU A 11 12.37 17.52 -3.49
CA GLU A 11 12.13 18.61 -4.44
C GLU A 11 10.82 18.43 -5.22
N GLN A 12 10.48 17.18 -5.56
CA GLN A 12 9.27 16.85 -6.32
C GLN A 12 7.99 17.03 -5.50
N LYS A 13 8.04 16.78 -4.17
CA LYS A 13 6.87 16.79 -3.28
C LYS A 13 6.10 18.09 -3.37
N GLN A 14 6.78 19.23 -3.22
CA GLN A 14 6.11 20.53 -3.23
C GLN A 14 5.54 20.86 -4.60
N ARG A 15 6.33 20.67 -5.67
CA ARG A 15 5.88 20.91 -7.05
C ARG A 15 4.63 20.11 -7.43
N VAL A 16 4.57 18.85 -7.04
CA VAL A 16 3.40 17.99 -7.31
C VAL A 16 2.21 18.44 -6.47
N ALA A 17 2.42 18.75 -5.19
CA ALA A 17 1.34 19.26 -4.33
C ALA A 17 0.78 20.59 -4.84
N ASP A 18 1.62 21.53 -5.25
CA ASP A 18 1.21 22.82 -5.80
C ASP A 18 0.39 22.64 -7.08
N ARG A 19 0.82 21.76 -7.99
CA ARG A 19 0.05 21.42 -9.20
C ARG A 19 -1.33 20.85 -8.87
N LEU A 20 -1.43 19.95 -7.89
CA LEU A 20 -2.73 19.37 -7.49
C LEU A 20 -3.67 20.43 -6.91
N ILE A 21 -3.13 21.42 -6.19
CA ILE A 21 -3.91 22.57 -5.70
C ILE A 21 -4.36 23.43 -6.88
N ASP A 22 -3.48 23.73 -7.85
CA ASP A 22 -3.83 24.50 -9.06
C ASP A 22 -4.96 23.83 -9.86
N GLU A 23 -4.90 22.50 -10.00
CA GLU A 23 -5.94 21.71 -10.68
C GLU A 23 -7.27 21.73 -9.90
N ALA A 24 -7.22 21.58 -8.58
CA ALA A 24 -8.41 21.60 -7.73
C ALA A 24 -9.07 22.99 -7.67
N GLU A 25 -8.29 24.06 -7.72
CA GLU A 25 -8.77 25.45 -7.68
C GLU A 25 -9.59 25.82 -8.90
N GLN A 26 -9.39 25.16 -10.05
CA GLN A 26 -10.24 25.32 -11.24
C GLN A 26 -11.70 24.91 -10.97
N VAL A 27 -11.93 24.00 -10.02
CA VAL A 27 -13.25 23.50 -9.63
C VAL A 27 -13.72 24.13 -8.31
N ILE A 28 -12.79 24.54 -7.44
CA ILE A 28 -13.05 25.12 -6.13
C ILE A 28 -12.35 26.49 -6.05
N PRO A 29 -12.97 27.57 -6.55
CA PRO A 29 -12.35 28.90 -6.54
C PRO A 29 -12.00 29.37 -5.13
N GLY A 30 -10.79 29.93 -4.96
CA GLY A 30 -10.29 30.40 -3.67
C GLY A 30 -9.75 29.31 -2.74
N LEU A 31 -9.64 28.06 -3.23
CA LEU A 31 -9.08 26.95 -2.44
C LEU A 31 -7.70 27.29 -1.89
N ARG A 32 -6.81 27.87 -2.71
CA ARG A 32 -5.43 28.16 -2.31
C ARG A 32 -5.36 29.11 -1.12
N ASP A 33 -6.15 30.18 -1.17
CA ASP A 33 -6.21 31.18 -0.11
C ASP A 33 -6.85 30.65 1.18
N ALA A 34 -7.70 29.63 1.07
CA ALA A 34 -8.34 28.97 2.20
C ALA A 34 -7.46 27.92 2.91
N ILE A 35 -6.29 27.55 2.35
CA ILE A 35 -5.40 26.54 2.95
C ILE A 35 -4.66 27.14 4.16
N VAL A 36 -5.03 26.68 5.37
CA VAL A 36 -4.33 27.05 6.62
C VAL A 36 -3.15 26.12 6.92
N TYR A 37 -3.21 24.87 6.46
CA TYR A 37 -2.15 23.88 6.65
C TYR A 37 -2.12 22.90 5.49
N ARG A 38 -0.92 22.45 5.10
CA ARG A 38 -0.72 21.41 4.09
C ARG A 38 0.41 20.46 4.48
N ASP A 39 0.19 19.18 4.25
CA ASP A 39 1.25 18.17 4.19
C ASP A 39 1.00 17.26 2.98
N ALA A 40 2.07 16.68 2.43
CA ALA A 40 2.00 15.80 1.27
C ALA A 40 2.76 14.49 1.52
N GLY A 41 2.10 13.37 1.26
CA GLY A 41 2.73 12.06 1.26
C GLY A 41 3.48 11.77 -0.04
N THR A 42 4.62 11.10 0.06
CA THR A 42 5.37 10.56 -1.09
C THR A 42 5.55 9.05 -0.94
N PRO A 43 5.92 8.31 -2.00
CA PRO A 43 6.29 6.90 -1.87
C PRO A 43 7.36 6.65 -0.80
N THR A 44 8.37 7.52 -0.69
CA THR A 44 9.37 7.45 0.40
C THR A 44 8.74 7.69 1.78
N THR A 45 7.76 8.58 1.88
CA THR A 45 6.97 8.78 3.11
C THR A 45 6.24 7.50 3.47
N MET A 46 5.53 6.87 2.53
CA MET A 46 4.82 5.61 2.77
C MET A 46 5.78 4.49 3.19
N GLN A 47 6.90 4.32 2.49
CA GLN A 47 7.92 3.34 2.86
C GLN A 47 8.47 3.57 4.28
N ARG A 48 8.72 4.83 4.66
CA ARG A 48 9.19 5.18 6.01
C ARG A 48 8.18 4.82 7.10
N TYR A 49 6.90 5.11 6.88
CA TYR A 49 5.87 4.91 7.92
C TYR A 49 5.33 3.49 8.00
N THR A 50 5.26 2.77 6.87
CA THR A 50 4.59 1.46 6.82
C THR A 50 5.55 0.31 6.58
N GLY A 51 6.83 0.59 6.30
CA GLY A 51 7.81 -0.43 5.89
C GLY A 51 7.53 -1.03 4.51
N ASN A 52 6.55 -0.52 3.76
CA ASN A 52 6.18 -1.10 2.47
C ASN A 52 7.28 -0.87 1.44
N HIS A 53 7.66 -1.97 0.76
CA HIS A 53 8.64 -1.91 -0.30
C HIS A 53 8.23 -0.87 -1.34
N ARG A 54 9.12 0.10 -1.61
CA ARG A 54 8.87 1.19 -2.56
C ARG A 54 7.57 1.98 -2.27
N GLY A 55 7.14 2.02 -1.01
CA GLY A 55 5.92 2.74 -0.62
C GLY A 55 4.63 2.18 -1.22
N ALA A 56 4.63 0.91 -1.64
CA ALA A 56 3.47 0.28 -2.26
C ALA A 56 2.31 0.16 -1.25
N ILE A 57 1.25 0.95 -1.46
CA ILE A 57 0.08 0.98 -0.57
C ILE A 57 -0.89 -0.19 -0.82
N TYR A 58 -0.81 -0.85 -1.98
CA TYR A 58 -1.68 -1.97 -2.37
C TYR A 58 -0.95 -3.31 -2.56
N GLY A 59 0.31 -3.42 -2.09
CA GLY A 59 1.13 -4.60 -2.28
C GLY A 59 1.58 -4.75 -3.74
N TRP A 60 1.40 -5.93 -4.32
CA TRP A 60 1.74 -6.19 -5.72
C TRP A 60 0.88 -5.35 -6.68
N ASP A 61 1.43 -5.07 -7.86
CA ASP A 61 0.68 -4.51 -8.99
C ASP A 61 -0.54 -5.40 -9.33
N ALA A 62 -1.51 -4.85 -10.06
CA ALA A 62 -2.73 -5.57 -10.46
C ALA A 62 -2.63 -6.02 -11.93
N THR A 63 -1.68 -6.91 -12.23
CA THR A 63 -1.52 -7.52 -13.56
C THR A 63 -2.01 -8.97 -13.54
N PRO A 64 -2.44 -9.55 -14.68
CA PRO A 64 -2.84 -10.96 -14.74
C PRO A 64 -1.78 -11.90 -14.16
N LYS A 65 -0.49 -11.58 -14.41
CA LYS A 65 0.64 -12.32 -13.86
C LYS A 65 0.68 -12.22 -12.33
N SER A 66 0.69 -11.00 -11.77
CA SER A 66 0.80 -10.83 -10.32
C SER A 66 -0.38 -11.43 -9.58
N LEU A 67 -1.60 -11.35 -10.14
CA LEU A 67 -2.82 -11.98 -9.62
C LEU A 67 -2.66 -13.51 -9.50
N ALA A 68 -2.08 -14.14 -10.52
CA ALA A 68 -1.82 -15.57 -10.52
C ALA A 68 -0.71 -15.96 -9.52
N THR A 69 0.31 -15.11 -9.33
CA THR A 69 1.52 -15.44 -8.57
C THR A 69 1.58 -14.83 -7.17
N ARG A 70 0.49 -14.27 -6.62
CA ARG A 70 0.48 -13.73 -5.25
C ARG A 70 0.91 -14.79 -4.23
N LEU A 71 1.51 -14.35 -3.12
CA LEU A 71 1.91 -15.25 -2.04
C LEU A 71 0.67 -15.88 -1.38
N SER A 72 0.80 -17.14 -0.98
CA SER A 72 -0.15 -17.80 -0.08
C SER A 72 0.03 -17.31 1.35
N MET A 73 -0.94 -17.61 2.21
CA MET A 73 -0.85 -17.37 3.65
C MET A 73 0.04 -18.42 4.31
N GLU A 74 0.16 -19.62 3.72
CA GLU A 74 1.08 -20.67 4.16
C GLU A 74 2.45 -20.48 3.50
N THR A 75 3.51 -20.64 4.29
CA THR A 75 4.89 -20.61 3.79
C THR A 75 5.51 -22.00 3.82
N PRO A 76 6.65 -22.22 3.11
CA PRO A 76 7.42 -23.45 3.25
C PRO A 76 8.03 -23.65 4.64
N VAL A 77 8.01 -22.65 5.53
CA VAL A 77 8.53 -22.73 6.89
C VAL A 77 7.38 -23.11 7.84
N PRO A 78 7.42 -24.28 8.50
CA PRO A 78 6.35 -24.70 9.41
C PRO A 78 6.10 -23.71 10.53
N GLY A 79 4.83 -23.43 10.83
CA GLY A 79 4.43 -22.43 11.83
C GLY A 79 4.62 -20.96 11.43
N LEU A 80 5.08 -20.67 10.21
CA LEU A 80 5.17 -19.30 9.68
C LEU A 80 4.07 -19.04 8.65
N PHE A 81 3.22 -18.07 8.96
CA PHE A 81 2.10 -17.64 8.12
C PHE A 81 2.24 -16.18 7.70
N LEU A 82 1.69 -15.84 6.54
CA LEU A 82 1.66 -14.49 6.00
C LEU A 82 0.23 -13.97 6.00
N ALA A 83 0.07 -12.68 6.29
CA ALA A 83 -1.18 -11.96 6.17
C ALA A 83 -0.94 -10.55 5.64
N GLY A 84 -1.95 -9.98 4.98
CA GLY A 84 -1.94 -8.61 4.47
C GLY A 84 -1.79 -8.50 2.96
N HIS A 85 -1.64 -7.27 2.46
CA HIS A 85 -1.79 -6.93 1.04
C HIS A 85 -0.75 -7.52 0.08
N TRP A 86 0.33 -8.12 0.59
CA TRP A 86 1.33 -8.84 -0.21
C TRP A 86 0.94 -10.30 -0.50
N THR A 87 -0.11 -10.79 0.15
CA THR A 87 -0.64 -12.15 -0.02
C THR A 87 -1.96 -12.12 -0.79
N ARG A 88 -2.52 -13.30 -1.07
CA ARG A 88 -3.90 -13.43 -1.54
C ARG A 88 -4.88 -12.95 -0.45
N PRO A 89 -6.01 -12.29 -0.79
CA PRO A 89 -6.47 -11.96 -2.14
C PRO A 89 -5.74 -10.79 -2.80
N GLY A 90 -5.16 -9.85 -2.05
CA GLY A 90 -4.43 -8.68 -2.58
C GLY A 90 -4.56 -7.44 -1.71
N GLY A 91 -4.37 -6.27 -2.30
CA GLY A 91 -4.51 -4.99 -1.62
C GLY A 91 -5.95 -4.49 -1.44
N GLY A 92 -6.09 -3.49 -0.56
CA GLY A 92 -7.37 -2.89 -0.19
C GLY A 92 -7.92 -3.46 1.11
N LEU A 93 -8.74 -2.67 1.82
CA LEU A 93 -9.21 -2.97 3.16
C LEU A 93 -9.84 -4.37 3.25
N TYR A 94 -10.83 -4.64 2.40
CA TYR A 94 -11.53 -5.93 2.40
C TYR A 94 -10.59 -7.11 2.14
N ALA A 95 -9.72 -7.01 1.13
CA ALA A 95 -8.78 -8.07 0.81
C ALA A 95 -7.79 -8.34 1.94
N VAL A 96 -7.29 -7.30 2.60
CA VAL A 96 -6.38 -7.42 3.75
C VAL A 96 -7.07 -8.09 4.94
N VAL A 97 -8.32 -7.71 5.23
CA VAL A 97 -9.11 -8.36 6.30
C VAL A 97 -9.34 -9.83 5.99
N THR A 98 -9.76 -10.16 4.76
CA THR A 98 -9.95 -11.55 4.33
C THR A 98 -8.64 -12.34 4.41
N SER A 99 -7.51 -11.75 3.99
CA SER A 99 -6.19 -12.37 4.11
C SER A 99 -5.86 -12.73 5.56
N GLY A 100 -6.07 -11.80 6.50
CA GLY A 100 -5.89 -12.04 7.94
C GLY A 100 -6.79 -13.14 8.49
N GLN A 101 -8.07 -13.16 8.09
CA GLN A 101 -9.01 -14.21 8.50
C GLN A 101 -8.56 -15.60 8.03
N ILE A 102 -8.14 -15.72 6.77
CA ILE A 102 -7.67 -17.01 6.23
C ILE A 102 -6.37 -17.42 6.92
N ALA A 103 -5.43 -16.50 7.14
CA ALA A 103 -4.20 -16.80 7.87
C ALA A 103 -4.48 -17.34 9.29
N ALA A 104 -5.41 -16.71 10.02
CA ALA A 104 -5.82 -17.19 11.35
C ALA A 104 -6.45 -18.60 11.29
N GLN A 105 -7.30 -18.88 10.30
CA GLN A 105 -7.85 -20.23 10.09
C GLN A 105 -6.76 -21.27 9.83
N ARG A 106 -5.69 -20.91 9.10
CA ARG A 106 -4.56 -21.84 8.85
C ARG A 106 -3.76 -22.10 10.11
N VAL A 107 -3.54 -21.08 10.94
CA VAL A 107 -2.91 -21.24 12.26
C VAL A 107 -3.72 -22.21 13.12
N PHE A 108 -5.03 -22.01 13.26
CA PHE A 108 -5.87 -22.91 14.07
C PHE A 108 -5.83 -24.35 13.59
N LYS A 109 -5.94 -24.55 12.26
CA LYS A 109 -5.86 -25.88 11.66
C LYS A 109 -4.51 -26.57 11.97
N GLU A 110 -3.40 -25.84 11.87
CA GLU A 110 -2.08 -26.43 12.17
C GLU A 110 -1.97 -26.81 13.65
N LEU A 111 -2.46 -25.96 14.56
CA LEU A 111 -2.45 -26.24 16.00
C LEU A 111 -3.27 -27.48 16.36
N GLU A 112 -4.44 -27.67 15.74
CA GLU A 112 -5.28 -28.87 15.93
C GLU A 112 -4.57 -30.15 15.49
N THR A 113 -3.78 -30.11 14.42
CA THR A 113 -3.05 -31.28 13.90
C THR A 113 -1.75 -31.63 14.64
N ARG A 114 -1.29 -30.75 15.54
CA ARG A 114 -0.06 -30.96 16.33
C ARG A 114 -0.33 -31.67 17.67
N HIS A 115 -1.59 -31.97 17.96
CA HIS A 115 -2.03 -32.81 19.09
C HIS A 115 -2.31 -34.23 18.61
#